data_AF-A0A161HYG6-F1
#
_entry.id   AF-A0A161HYG6-F1
#
_cell.length_a   1.000
_cell.length_b   1.000
_cell.length_c   1.000
_cell.angle_alpha   90.00
_cell.angle_beta   90.00
_cell.angle_gamma   90.00
#
_symmetry.space_group_name_H-M   'P 1'
#
loop_
_entity.id
_entity.type
_entity.pdbx_description
1 polymer ?
#
loop_
_entity_poly.entity_id
_entity_poly.type
_entity_poly.pdbx_seq_one_letter_code
_entity_poly.pdbx_strand_id
1 'polypeptide(L)'
;MRKHLGALALAASVAVLVAACSSGDDAAPADETTPDETTVGEAAESAGGGIPEPTDEQADALVDELAAAVPALADDPDATVDAARNVCSSILGGTDDDALVQGATLRFDDGSGSVTEDDAAQLVEVVRGSEWCA
;
A
#
# COMPACT_ATOMS: atom_id res chain seq x y z
N MET A 1 -0.10 45.43 -26.57
CA MET A 1 -0.91 45.22 -27.80
C MET A 1 -0.50 43.86 -28.33
N ARG A 2 -1.34 42.85 -28.58
CA ARG A 2 -2.74 42.79 -29.01
C ARG A 2 -3.44 41.62 -28.31
N LYS A 3 -4.71 41.85 -28.01
CA LYS A 3 -5.72 40.92 -27.50
C LYS A 3 -6.28 40.11 -28.68
N HIS A 4 -6.90 38.95 -28.43
CA HIS A 4 -8.15 38.40 -28.99
C HIS A 4 -8.20 36.90 -28.61
N LEU A 5 -9.00 36.45 -27.63
CA LEU A 5 -10.46 36.23 -27.63
C LEU A 5 -10.92 35.14 -28.63
N GLY A 6 -11.40 34.03 -28.07
CA GLY A 6 -12.20 33.01 -28.74
C GLY A 6 -12.96 32.16 -27.70
N ALA A 7 -14.19 32.57 -27.39
CA ALA A 7 -15.23 31.79 -26.72
C ALA A 7 -15.80 30.74 -27.72
N LEU A 8 -16.70 29.79 -27.46
CA LEU A 8 -17.83 29.65 -26.53
C LEU A 8 -18.45 28.25 -26.86
N ALA A 9 -18.95 27.48 -25.88
CA ALA A 9 -20.17 26.66 -26.02
C ALA A 9 -20.55 25.94 -24.71
N LEU A 10 -21.60 26.48 -24.06
CA LEU A 10 -22.58 25.80 -23.19
C LEU A 10 -23.23 24.60 -23.93
N ALA A 11 -23.91 23.60 -23.36
CA ALA A 11 -24.30 23.16 -22.02
C ALA A 11 -25.06 21.81 -22.22
N ALA A 12 -25.22 21.00 -21.17
CA ALA A 12 -26.45 20.23 -20.94
C ALA A 12 -26.42 19.55 -19.56
N SER A 13 -27.28 20.02 -18.67
CA SER A 13 -27.59 19.38 -17.38
C SER A 13 -28.59 18.25 -17.60
N VAL A 14 -28.38 17.08 -16.99
CA VAL A 14 -29.45 16.10 -16.76
C VAL A 14 -29.43 15.73 -15.28
N ALA A 15 -30.47 16.17 -14.58
CA ALA A 15 -30.90 15.60 -13.31
C ALA A 15 -31.94 14.51 -13.60
N VAL A 16 -32.02 13.46 -12.78
CA VAL A 16 -33.27 12.91 -12.19
C VAL A 16 -32.99 11.59 -11.44
N LEU A 17 -33.19 11.69 -10.12
CA LEU A 17 -33.92 10.84 -9.16
C LEU A 17 -33.57 9.36 -8.88
N VAL A 18 -33.43 9.16 -7.57
CA VAL A 18 -33.51 7.99 -6.68
C VAL A 18 -34.53 6.91 -7.08
N ALA A 19 -34.11 5.64 -6.95
CA ALA A 19 -34.99 4.56 -6.52
C ALA A 19 -34.27 3.68 -5.48
N ALA A 20 -34.78 3.70 -4.26
CA ALA A 20 -34.55 2.73 -3.20
C ALA A 20 -35.67 1.68 -3.24
N CYS A 21 -35.32 0.38 -3.24
CA CYS A 21 -36.08 -0.79 -2.76
C CYS A 21 -35.37 -2.05 -3.27
N SER A 22 -34.88 -2.97 -2.44
CA SER A 22 -35.59 -3.91 -1.54
C SER A 22 -35.87 -5.26 -2.23
N SER A 23 -35.39 -6.33 -1.56
CA SER A 23 -35.87 -7.71 -1.58
C SER A 23 -35.82 -8.57 -2.85
N GLY A 24 -35.04 -9.67 -2.76
CA GLY A 24 -35.58 -11.02 -3.01
C GLY A 24 -35.01 -11.84 -4.17
N ASP A 25 -34.15 -12.81 -3.82
CA ASP A 25 -33.99 -14.21 -4.30
C ASP A 25 -34.17 -14.63 -5.78
N ASP A 26 -33.08 -15.26 -6.27
CA ASP A 26 -32.97 -16.56 -6.98
C ASP A 26 -33.43 -16.74 -8.45
N ALA A 27 -32.45 -16.85 -9.37
CA ALA A 27 -32.20 -18.04 -10.21
C ALA A 27 -31.12 -17.76 -11.30
N ALA A 28 -30.03 -18.55 -11.28
CA ALA A 28 -28.92 -18.59 -12.24
C ALA A 28 -29.29 -19.38 -13.55
N PRO A 29 -28.40 -19.65 -14.53
CA PRO A 29 -26.99 -19.22 -14.72
C PRO A 29 -26.64 -18.76 -16.17
N ALA A 30 -25.49 -18.12 -16.35
CA ALA A 30 -24.57 -18.35 -17.48
C ALA A 30 -23.25 -17.59 -17.25
N ASP A 31 -22.17 -18.36 -17.16
CA ASP A 31 -20.77 -17.96 -17.15
C ASP A 31 -20.41 -16.89 -18.21
N GLU A 32 -19.84 -15.78 -17.75
CA GLU A 32 -18.73 -15.12 -18.45
C GLU A 32 -17.68 -14.72 -17.41
N THR A 33 -16.50 -15.32 -17.57
CA THR A 33 -15.25 -15.10 -16.84
C THR A 33 -14.94 -13.61 -16.73
N THR A 34 -15.17 -13.04 -15.55
CA THR A 34 -14.57 -11.78 -15.14
C THR A 34 -13.10 -12.04 -14.85
N PRO A 35 -12.19 -11.10 -15.15
CA PRO A 35 -10.81 -11.19 -14.69
C PRO A 35 -10.83 -11.34 -13.17
N ASP A 36 -10.09 -12.32 -12.68
CA ASP A 36 -9.67 -12.44 -11.30
C ASP A 36 -9.07 -11.08 -10.91
N GLU A 37 -9.87 -10.20 -10.29
CA GLU A 37 -9.30 -9.20 -9.40
C GLU A 37 -8.67 -10.03 -8.30
N THR A 38 -7.35 -10.22 -8.45
CA THR A 38 -6.47 -10.58 -7.37
C THR A 38 -6.90 -9.74 -6.20
N THR A 39 -7.64 -10.37 -5.30
CA THR A 39 -7.90 -9.84 -3.97
C THR A 39 -6.50 -9.75 -3.38
N VAL A 40 -5.89 -8.58 -3.49
CA VAL A 40 -4.72 -8.22 -2.70
C VAL A 40 -5.17 -8.52 -1.29
N GLY A 41 -4.59 -9.59 -0.74
CA GLY A 41 -5.18 -10.33 0.36
C GLY A 41 -5.67 -9.39 1.44
N GLU A 42 -6.90 -9.62 1.89
CA GLU A 42 -7.31 -9.34 3.26
C GLU A 42 -6.40 -10.15 4.20
N ALA A 43 -5.13 -9.76 4.31
CA ALA A 43 -4.25 -10.11 5.40
C ALA A 43 -4.39 -9.04 6.50
N ALA A 44 -5.63 -8.69 6.83
CA ALA A 44 -5.96 -7.67 7.82
C ALA A 44 -7.00 -8.17 8.85
N GLU A 45 -7.08 -9.48 9.09
CA GLU A 45 -7.89 -10.05 10.17
C GLU A 45 -7.11 -11.05 11.06
N SER A 46 -5.83 -10.77 11.34
CA SER A 46 -5.13 -11.38 12.48
C SER A 46 -3.96 -10.55 12.99
N ALA A 47 -4.25 -9.34 13.49
CA ALA A 47 -3.39 -8.69 14.47
C ALA A 47 -4.28 -8.22 15.63
N GLY A 48 -4.62 -9.15 16.53
CA GLY A 48 -5.40 -8.88 17.74
C GLY A 48 -4.69 -8.00 18.79
N GLY A 49 -3.52 -7.47 18.45
CA GLY A 49 -2.83 -6.36 19.12
C GLY A 49 -2.32 -5.43 18.03
N GLY A 50 -2.38 -4.12 18.24
CA GLY A 50 -1.91 -3.15 17.24
C GLY A 50 -0.47 -3.45 16.79
N ILE A 51 -0.15 -3.04 15.57
CA ILE A 51 1.20 -3.22 15.00
C ILE A 51 2.21 -2.60 15.98
N PRO A 52 3.23 -3.36 16.42
CA PRO A 52 4.26 -2.84 17.29
C PRO A 52 4.86 -1.53 16.75
N GLU A 53 5.22 -0.63 17.65
CA GLU A 53 5.83 0.66 17.32
C GLU A 53 7.25 0.69 17.88
N PRO A 54 8.27 0.99 17.06
CA PRO A 54 9.63 1.17 17.56
C PRO A 54 9.69 2.39 18.48
N THR A 55 10.61 2.34 19.45
CA THR A 55 11.06 3.56 20.15
C THR A 55 11.83 4.49 19.19
N ASP A 56 12.01 5.76 19.55
CA ASP A 56 12.78 6.71 18.74
C ASP A 56 14.19 6.18 18.38
N GLU A 57 14.88 5.57 19.35
CA GLU A 57 16.23 4.99 19.13
C GLU A 57 16.19 3.77 18.18
N GLN A 58 15.12 2.97 18.23
CA GLN A 58 14.92 1.85 17.31
C GLN A 58 14.51 2.33 15.92
N ALA A 59 13.74 3.42 15.83
CA ALA A 59 13.35 4.04 14.57
C ALA A 59 14.56 4.63 13.85
N ASP A 60 15.42 5.36 14.57
CA ASP A 60 16.68 5.89 14.02
C ASP A 60 17.58 4.76 13.49
N ALA A 61 17.79 3.71 14.30
CA ALA A 61 18.60 2.55 13.90
C ALA A 61 18.01 1.81 12.69
N LEU A 62 16.68 1.67 12.64
CA LEU A 62 15.98 1.06 11.53
C LEU A 62 16.17 1.87 10.24
N VAL A 63 16.00 3.19 10.28
CA VAL A 63 16.19 4.05 9.11
C VAL A 63 17.64 3.96 8.62
N ASP A 64 18.63 4.00 9.53
CA ASP A 64 20.04 3.86 9.17
C ASP A 64 20.33 2.51 8.48
N GLU A 65 19.75 1.41 8.96
CA GLU A 65 19.95 0.08 8.40
C GLU A 65 19.24 -0.10 7.04
N LEU A 66 18.01 0.39 6.91
CA LEU A 66 17.27 0.36 5.64
C LEU A 66 17.96 1.27 4.59
N ALA A 67 18.47 2.43 5.00
CA ALA A 67 19.18 3.36 4.12
C ALA A 67 20.54 2.82 3.64
N ALA A 68 21.12 1.84 4.33
CA ALA A 68 22.32 1.16 3.86
C ALA A 68 22.07 0.34 2.57
N ALA A 69 20.85 -0.16 2.40
CA ALA A 69 20.41 -0.83 1.17
C ALA A 69 19.86 0.18 0.15
N VAL A 70 18.95 1.06 0.57
CA VAL A 70 18.30 2.04 -0.29
C VAL A 70 18.49 3.45 0.30
N PRO A 71 19.53 4.20 -0.13
CA PRO A 71 19.87 5.49 0.48
C PRO A 71 18.77 6.54 0.50
N ALA A 72 17.82 6.48 -0.45
CA ALA A 72 16.70 7.40 -0.54
C ALA A 72 15.73 7.29 0.65
N LEU A 73 15.71 6.15 1.36
CA LEU A 73 14.84 5.96 2.53
C LEU A 73 15.22 6.87 3.72
N ALA A 74 16.41 7.46 3.71
CA ALA A 74 16.81 8.46 4.70
C ALA A 74 16.22 9.86 4.44
N ASP A 75 15.64 10.11 3.26
CA ASP A 75 15.08 11.41 2.90
C ASP A 75 13.75 11.70 3.64
N ASP A 76 13.00 10.66 3.99
CA ASP A 76 11.78 10.72 4.81
C ASP A 76 11.76 9.59 5.87
N PRO A 77 12.41 9.80 7.03
CA PRO A 77 12.55 8.77 8.05
C PRO A 77 11.21 8.33 8.64
N ASP A 78 10.25 9.25 8.79
CA ASP A 78 8.93 8.96 9.34
C ASP A 78 8.16 8.03 8.39
N ALA A 79 8.16 8.34 7.09
CA ALA A 79 7.54 7.48 6.07
C ALA A 79 8.21 6.10 6.00
N THR A 80 9.53 6.04 6.12
CA THR A 80 10.30 4.79 6.14
C THR A 80 9.92 3.91 7.34
N VAL A 81 9.78 4.50 8.54
CA VAL A 81 9.33 3.76 9.73
C VAL A 81 7.90 3.25 9.54
N ASP A 82 6.99 4.06 9.01
CA ASP A 82 5.61 3.64 8.73
C ASP A 82 5.53 2.52 7.69
N ALA A 83 6.34 2.58 6.63
CA ALA A 83 6.46 1.51 5.64
C ALA A 83 6.95 0.21 6.29
N ALA A 84 7.98 0.28 7.13
CA ALA A 84 8.51 -0.86 7.88
C ALA A 84 7.48 -1.46 8.83
N ARG A 85 6.70 -0.64 9.55
CA ARG A 85 5.60 -1.13 10.40
C ARG A 85 4.54 -1.89 9.61
N ASN A 86 4.21 -1.41 8.41
CA ASN A 86 3.28 -2.11 7.54
C ASN A 86 3.84 -3.44 7.03
N VAL A 87 5.15 -3.52 6.73
CA VAL A 87 5.82 -4.79 6.42
C VAL A 87 5.79 -5.72 7.62
N CYS A 88 6.07 -5.21 8.83
CA CYS A 88 5.98 -5.98 10.07
C CYS A 88 4.58 -6.57 10.28
N SER A 89 3.51 -5.80 10.03
CA SER A 89 2.14 -6.30 10.09
C SER A 89 1.92 -7.48 9.15
N SER A 90 2.46 -7.43 7.93
CA SER A 90 2.36 -8.54 6.98
C SER A 90 3.17 -9.76 7.43
N ILE A 91 4.35 -9.55 8.02
CA ILE A 91 5.18 -10.62 8.61
C ILE A 91 4.41 -11.32 9.73
N LEU A 92 3.89 -10.56 10.70
CA LEU A 92 3.13 -11.09 11.85
C LEU A 92 1.80 -11.72 11.42
N GLY A 93 1.23 -11.26 10.31
CA GLY A 93 0.04 -11.84 9.69
C GLY A 93 0.29 -13.16 8.94
N GLY A 94 1.54 -13.62 8.84
CA GLY A 94 1.88 -14.87 8.16
C GLY A 94 1.81 -14.80 6.64
N THR A 95 1.99 -13.61 6.07
CA THR A 95 2.11 -13.42 4.61
C THR A 95 3.30 -14.24 4.08
N ASP A 96 3.16 -14.85 2.90
CA ASP A 96 4.25 -15.59 2.26
C ASP A 96 5.40 -14.69 1.83
N ASP A 97 6.61 -15.24 1.74
CA ASP A 97 7.83 -14.46 1.45
C ASP A 97 7.76 -13.71 0.10
N ASP A 98 7.22 -14.33 -0.95
CA ASP A 98 7.12 -13.70 -2.27
C ASP A 98 6.15 -12.50 -2.25
N ALA A 99 5.04 -12.62 -1.52
CA ALA A 99 4.11 -11.52 -1.30
C ALA A 99 4.67 -10.44 -0.36
N LEU A 100 5.51 -10.80 0.62
CA LEU A 100 6.21 -9.83 1.47
C LEU A 100 7.17 -8.97 0.65
N VAL A 101 7.97 -9.58 -0.24
CA VAL A 101 8.91 -8.85 -1.11
C VAL A 101 8.15 -7.90 -2.03
N GLN A 102 7.12 -8.38 -2.74
CA GLN A 102 6.29 -7.53 -3.59
C GLN A 102 5.63 -6.39 -2.78
N GLY A 103 5.12 -6.73 -1.59
CA GLY A 103 4.52 -5.77 -0.69
C GLY A 103 5.51 -4.70 -0.18
N ALA A 104 6.77 -5.07 0.04
CA ALA A 104 7.83 -4.16 0.46
C ALA A 104 8.26 -3.24 -0.69
N THR A 105 8.39 -3.76 -1.92
CA THR A 105 8.64 -2.93 -3.12
C THR A 105 7.63 -1.79 -3.22
N LEU A 106 6.34 -2.10 -3.06
CA LEU A 106 5.26 -1.10 -3.17
C LEU A 106 5.23 -0.11 -2.00
N ARG A 107 5.70 -0.50 -0.82
CA ARG A 107 5.64 0.33 0.40
C ARG A 107 6.81 1.29 0.52
N PHE A 108 7.98 0.86 0.05
CA PHE A 108 9.21 1.64 0.11
C PHE A 108 9.49 2.44 -1.18
N ASP A 109 8.77 2.18 -2.27
CA ASP A 109 8.82 3.02 -3.47
C ASP A 109 7.95 4.28 -3.27
N ASP A 110 8.57 5.34 -2.76
CA ASP A 110 7.97 6.66 -2.55
C ASP A 110 8.09 7.59 -3.78
N GLY A 111 8.65 7.09 -4.88
CA GLY A 111 8.93 7.85 -6.10
C GLY A 111 10.23 8.66 -6.09
N SER A 112 11.04 8.58 -5.02
CA SER A 112 12.37 9.23 -4.94
C SER A 112 13.51 8.32 -5.45
N GLY A 113 13.29 7.00 -5.48
CA GLY A 113 14.18 5.99 -6.05
C GLY A 113 13.47 4.65 -6.19
N SER A 114 13.74 3.92 -7.27
CA SER A 114 13.11 2.62 -7.49
C SER A 114 13.73 1.57 -6.57
N VAL A 115 12.94 1.02 -5.66
CA VAL A 115 13.28 -0.17 -4.86
C VAL A 115 13.22 -1.38 -5.78
N THR A 116 14.31 -2.13 -5.91
CA THR A 116 14.30 -3.40 -6.66
C THR A 116 13.75 -4.55 -5.82
N GLU A 117 13.41 -5.68 -6.43
CA GLU A 117 13.00 -6.88 -5.68
C GLU A 117 14.10 -7.39 -4.74
N ASP A 118 15.37 -7.29 -5.16
CA ASP A 118 16.52 -7.66 -4.32
C ASP A 118 16.65 -6.71 -3.11
N ASP A 119 16.45 -5.41 -3.32
CA ASP A 119 16.43 -4.44 -2.22
C ASP A 119 15.25 -4.74 -1.28
N ALA A 120 14.05 -4.93 -1.82
CA ALA A 120 12.86 -5.23 -1.05
C ALA A 120 13.00 -6.50 -0.20
N ALA A 121 13.62 -7.55 -0.73
CA ALA A 121 13.95 -8.74 0.05
C ALA A 121 14.90 -8.44 1.22
N GLN A 122 15.90 -7.58 1.00
CA GLN A 122 16.82 -7.15 2.04
C GLN A 122 16.11 -6.29 3.11
N LEU A 123 15.22 -5.39 2.71
CA LEU A 123 14.40 -4.58 3.61
C LEU A 123 13.47 -5.45 4.47
N VAL A 124 12.83 -6.48 3.88
CA VAL A 124 11.99 -7.44 4.63
C VAL A 124 12.80 -8.14 5.73
N GLU A 125 14.03 -8.57 5.43
CA GLU A 125 14.90 -9.21 6.42
C GLU A 125 15.32 -8.26 7.54
N VAL A 126 15.61 -6.99 7.25
CA VAL A 126 15.88 -5.96 8.28
C VAL A 126 14.68 -5.76 9.20
N VAL A 127 13.47 -5.60 8.62
CA VAL A 127 12.24 -5.44 9.41
C VAL A 127 11.97 -6.70 10.25
N ARG A 128 12.14 -7.89 9.68
CA ARG A 128 11.96 -9.18 10.37
C ARG A 128 12.96 -9.37 11.50
N GLY A 129 14.19 -8.88 11.36
CA GLY A 129 15.24 -8.96 12.37
C GLY A 129 15.13 -7.93 13.49
N SER A 130 14.23 -6.95 13.35
CA SER A 130 14.08 -5.86 14.30
C SER A 130 13.41 -6.32 15.60
N GLU A 131 13.97 -5.92 16.75
CA GLU A 131 13.47 -6.34 18.08
C GLU A 131 12.03 -5.92 18.37
N TRP A 132 11.55 -4.86 17.71
CA TRP A 132 10.19 -4.36 17.86
C TRP A 132 9.18 -5.13 16.99
N CYS A 133 9.60 -5.90 15.99
CA CYS A 133 8.71 -6.67 15.12
C CYS A 133 8.55 -8.13 15.60
N ALA A 134 7.92 -8.31 16.76
CA ALA A 134 7.74 -9.64 17.38
C ALA A 134 6.47 -9.75 18.24
#